data_AF-A0A961CDQ7-F1
#
_entry.id   AF-A0A961CDQ7-F1
#
_cell.length_a   1.000
_cell.length_b   1.000
_cell.length_c   1.000
_cell.angle_alpha   90.00
_cell.angle_beta   90.00
_cell.angle_gamma   90.00
#
_symmetry.space_group_name_H-M   'P 1'
#
loop_
_entity.id
_entity.type
_entity.pdbx_description
1 polymer ?
#
loop_
_entity_poly.entity_id
_entity_poly.type
_entity_poly.pdbx_seq_one_letter_code
_entity_poly.pdbx_strand_id
1 'polypeptide(L)'
;RMRALNLFIDDLYGAQKVIADGVLPAELLADSANFRPECCGISPPQGVWAHISGCDLVRDGDGTIYVLEDNLRVPSGVSYMLENRKITKRVFGDLFRDLDIQPVDDYPARLYDLLASLTPRRGVEPALVVLTPGVHNSAYFEHAFLAQQMGAALAEGSDLVVDDDDVVWMRTIDGRKRVDVIYRRIDDLFLDPEAFRPDSMLGVPGLMRAWRSGTVAIANAPGAGVADDKVIYSYVPELVRYYLGEDILLPNVPTWRCIDPAERSHVLAHLHELVVKPANESGGYGILIGPRATPEELDEYRIRIEADPRNFIAQPTLAISTAPTLSG
;
A
#
# COMPACT_ATOMS: atom_id res chain seq x y z
N ARG A 1 -3.79 -12.28 -7.09
CA ARG A 1 -3.83 -11.30 -5.97
C ARG A 1 -3.91 -9.86 -6.47
N MET A 2 -2.82 -9.25 -6.96
CA MET A 2 -2.81 -7.82 -7.36
C MET A 2 -3.85 -7.43 -8.42
N ARG A 3 -4.11 -8.31 -9.40
CA ARG A 3 -5.19 -8.10 -10.39
C ARG A 3 -6.56 -8.00 -9.70
N ALA A 4 -6.85 -8.89 -8.75
CA ALA A 4 -8.10 -8.89 -8.01
C ALA A 4 -8.22 -7.66 -7.09
N LEU A 5 -7.14 -7.23 -6.44
CA LEU A 5 -7.14 -6.02 -5.62
C LEU A 5 -7.40 -4.76 -6.45
N ASN A 6 -6.81 -4.63 -7.64
CA ASN A 6 -7.11 -3.49 -8.52
C ASN A 6 -8.57 -3.50 -9.01
N LEU A 7 -9.10 -4.67 -9.40
CA LEU A 7 -10.52 -4.82 -9.76
C LEU A 7 -11.44 -4.51 -8.57
N PHE A 8 -11.04 -4.90 -7.36
CA PHE A 8 -11.75 -4.60 -6.13
C PHE A 8 -11.83 -3.10 -5.85
N ILE A 9 -10.70 -2.39 -5.92
CA ILE A 9 -10.68 -0.94 -5.70
C ILE A 9 -11.54 -0.23 -6.75
N ASP A 10 -11.44 -0.63 -8.03
CA ASP A 10 -12.25 -0.06 -9.12
C ASP A 10 -13.75 -0.29 -8.91
N ASP A 11 -14.15 -1.49 -8.48
CA ASP A 11 -15.55 -1.78 -8.17
C ASP A 11 -16.06 -0.97 -6.96
N LEU A 12 -15.26 -0.81 -5.91
CA LEU A 12 -15.64 -0.04 -4.71
C LEU A 12 -15.93 1.44 -5.01
N TYR A 13 -15.14 2.07 -5.89
CA TYR A 13 -15.36 3.45 -6.32
C TYR A 13 -16.33 3.57 -7.51
N GLY A 14 -16.75 2.44 -8.08
CA GLY A 14 -17.68 2.32 -9.20
C GLY A 14 -19.03 1.74 -8.78
N ALA A 15 -19.32 0.52 -9.25
CA ALA A 15 -20.65 -0.09 -9.16
C ALA A 15 -20.91 -0.84 -7.85
N GLN A 16 -19.88 -1.11 -7.05
CA GLN A 16 -19.93 -1.83 -5.77
C GLN A 16 -20.63 -3.20 -5.88
N LYS A 17 -20.39 -3.93 -6.97
CA LYS A 17 -21.01 -5.24 -7.23
C LYS A 17 -20.62 -6.27 -6.18
N VAL A 18 -19.39 -6.26 -5.71
CA VAL A 18 -18.90 -7.16 -4.65
C VAL A 18 -19.72 -7.06 -3.36
N ILE A 19 -20.29 -5.89 -3.09
CA ILE A 19 -21.20 -5.65 -1.97
C ILE A 19 -22.61 -6.11 -2.33
N ALA A 20 -23.12 -5.73 -3.51
CA ALA A 20 -24.45 -6.12 -3.98
C ALA A 20 -24.64 -7.65 -4.08
N ASP A 21 -23.58 -8.36 -4.45
CA ASP A 21 -23.54 -9.82 -4.57
C ASP A 21 -23.26 -10.52 -3.22
N GLY A 22 -23.07 -9.76 -2.15
CA GLY A 22 -22.89 -10.28 -0.78
C GLY A 22 -21.53 -10.92 -0.49
N VAL A 23 -20.53 -10.70 -1.35
CA VAL A 23 -19.15 -11.21 -1.15
C VAL A 23 -18.43 -10.40 -0.07
N LEU A 24 -18.63 -9.09 -0.06
CA LEU A 24 -18.12 -8.20 0.98
C LEU A 24 -19.31 -7.54 1.72
N PRO A 25 -19.39 -7.61 3.07
CA PRO A 25 -20.41 -6.90 3.83
C PRO A 25 -20.34 -5.38 3.61
N ALA A 26 -21.50 -4.74 3.42
CA ALA A 26 -21.60 -3.30 3.13
C ALA A 26 -21.03 -2.43 4.25
N GLU A 27 -21.15 -2.90 5.49
CA GLU A 27 -20.63 -2.23 6.67
C GLU A 27 -19.12 -2.03 6.52
N LEU A 28 -18.38 -3.01 5.98
CA LEU A 28 -16.92 -2.94 5.85
C LEU A 28 -16.46 -1.71 5.05
N LEU A 29 -17.24 -1.28 4.06
CA LEU A 29 -16.98 -0.04 3.34
C LEU A 29 -17.44 1.18 4.14
N ALA A 30 -18.65 1.15 4.71
CA ALA A 30 -19.28 2.28 5.37
C ALA A 30 -18.43 2.90 6.49
N ASP A 31 -17.76 2.08 7.31
CA ASP A 31 -16.89 2.56 8.39
C ASP A 31 -15.39 2.51 8.04
N SER A 32 -15.03 2.34 6.76
CA SER A 32 -13.62 2.33 6.36
C SER A 32 -13.02 3.73 6.43
N ALA A 33 -12.06 3.92 7.33
CA ALA A 33 -11.27 5.16 7.40
C ALA A 33 -10.37 5.37 6.16
N ASN A 34 -10.22 4.35 5.33
CA ASN A 34 -9.39 4.37 4.12
C ASN A 34 -10.20 4.54 2.83
N PHE A 35 -11.53 4.46 2.89
CA PHE A 35 -12.38 4.85 1.77
C PHE A 35 -12.27 6.36 1.52
N ARG A 36 -12.35 6.74 0.25
CA ARG A 36 -12.18 8.13 -0.22
C ARG A 36 -13.35 8.50 -1.12
N PRO A 37 -14.43 9.09 -0.59
CA PRO A 37 -15.58 9.51 -1.39
C PRO A 37 -15.19 10.40 -2.59
N GLU A 38 -14.08 11.13 -2.46
CA GLU A 38 -13.47 11.96 -3.50
C GLU A 38 -13.02 11.16 -4.73
N CYS A 39 -12.84 9.85 -4.61
CA CYS A 39 -12.46 8.94 -5.70
C CYS A 39 -13.67 8.30 -6.39
N CYS A 40 -14.89 8.44 -5.86
CA CYS A 40 -16.08 7.87 -6.48
C CYS A 40 -16.29 8.38 -7.92
N GLY A 41 -16.60 7.44 -8.82
CA GLY A 41 -16.79 7.69 -10.24
C GLY A 41 -15.49 7.95 -11.03
N ILE A 42 -14.32 7.84 -10.42
CA ILE A 42 -13.03 7.87 -11.11
C ILE A 42 -12.63 6.45 -11.48
N SER A 43 -12.13 6.25 -12.70
CA SER A 43 -11.41 5.03 -13.08
C SER A 43 -10.04 5.43 -13.67
N PRO A 44 -8.92 5.07 -13.01
CA PRO A 44 -7.59 5.40 -13.48
C PRO A 44 -7.29 4.77 -14.85
N PRO A 45 -6.32 5.31 -15.61
CA PRO A 45 -5.85 4.67 -16.83
C PRO A 45 -5.53 3.19 -16.60
N GLN A 46 -5.99 2.33 -17.53
CA GLN A 46 -5.81 0.87 -17.47
C GLN A 46 -6.47 0.17 -16.27
N GLY A 47 -7.30 0.88 -15.47
CA GLY A 47 -7.92 0.33 -14.26
C GLY A 47 -6.91 -0.01 -13.16
N VAL A 48 -5.73 0.63 -13.17
CA VAL A 48 -4.66 0.37 -12.21
C VAL A 48 -4.67 1.43 -11.12
N TRP A 49 -4.98 1.02 -9.89
CA TRP A 49 -4.98 1.85 -8.70
C TRP A 49 -3.64 1.70 -7.95
N ALA A 50 -3.27 0.46 -7.64
CA ALA A 50 -2.00 0.12 -7.00
C ALA A 50 -0.96 -0.26 -8.06
N HIS A 51 -0.15 0.72 -8.47
CA HIS A 51 0.87 0.56 -9.49
C HIS A 51 2.11 -0.14 -8.93
N ILE A 52 2.48 0.21 -7.70
CA ILE A 52 3.48 -0.45 -6.88
C ILE A 52 2.77 -1.06 -5.69
N SER A 53 3.03 -2.33 -5.39
CA SER A 53 2.52 -2.99 -4.19
C SER A 53 3.67 -3.64 -3.44
N GLY A 54 3.72 -3.41 -2.13
CA GLY A 54 4.52 -4.21 -1.22
C GLY A 54 3.68 -5.41 -0.74
N CYS A 55 4.22 -6.61 -0.79
CA CYS A 55 3.58 -7.79 -0.19
C CYS A 55 4.52 -8.35 0.87
N ASP A 56 4.09 -8.33 2.12
CA ASP A 56 4.88 -8.87 3.22
C ASP A 56 4.69 -10.37 3.26
N LEU A 57 5.78 -11.12 3.12
CA LEU A 57 5.77 -12.58 3.04
C LEU A 57 6.47 -13.18 4.24
N VAL A 58 5.88 -14.23 4.81
CA VAL A 58 6.55 -15.09 5.79
C VAL A 58 6.48 -16.54 5.34
N ARG A 59 7.51 -17.30 5.72
CA ARG A 59 7.51 -18.75 5.59
C ARG A 59 7.24 -19.36 6.97
N ASP A 60 6.23 -20.22 7.05
CA ASP A 60 5.92 -20.98 8.26
C ASP A 60 6.81 -22.23 8.38
N GLY A 61 6.74 -22.91 9.53
CA GLY A 61 7.59 -24.05 9.86
C GLY A 61 7.40 -25.26 8.94
N ASP A 62 6.26 -25.36 8.28
CA ASP A 62 5.94 -26.37 7.26
C ASP A 62 6.51 -26.03 5.86
N GLY A 63 7.09 -24.84 5.70
CA GLY A 63 7.64 -24.33 4.45
C GLY A 63 6.66 -23.52 3.60
N THR A 64 5.38 -23.44 3.99
CA THR A 64 4.35 -22.67 3.29
C THR A 64 4.67 -21.17 3.38
N ILE A 65 4.54 -20.46 2.27
CA ILE A 65 4.71 -19.00 2.21
C ILE A 65 3.34 -18.35 2.28
N TYR A 66 3.15 -17.50 3.29
CA TYR A 66 1.93 -16.73 3.50
C TYR A 66 2.17 -15.25 3.22
N VAL A 67 1.17 -14.59 2.64
CA VAL A 67 1.09 -13.12 2.64
C VAL A 67 0.60 -12.70 4.02
N LEU A 68 1.32 -11.81 4.71
CA LEU A 68 0.91 -11.20 5.98
C LEU A 68 0.08 -9.94 5.78
N GLU A 69 0.49 -9.12 4.83
CA GLU A 69 -0.04 -7.78 4.60
C GLU A 69 0.23 -7.36 3.15
N ASP A 70 -0.69 -6.59 2.57
CA ASP A 70 -0.49 -5.90 1.30
C ASP A 70 -0.33 -4.42 1.60
N ASN A 71 0.59 -3.74 0.92
CA ASN A 71 0.85 -2.31 1.10
C ASN A 71 0.58 -1.63 -0.24
N LEU A 72 -0.56 -0.92 -0.35
CA LEU A 72 -1.08 -0.39 -1.62
C LEU A 72 -1.11 1.14 -1.68
N ARG A 73 -0.80 1.82 -0.57
CA ARG A 73 -0.67 3.29 -0.51
C ARG A 73 0.68 3.75 -1.07
N VAL A 74 1.66 3.91 -0.19
CA VAL A 74 2.99 4.44 -0.49
C VAL A 74 4.05 3.43 0.00
N PRO A 75 4.15 2.24 -0.63
CA PRO A 75 5.11 1.23 -0.19
C PRO A 75 6.55 1.75 -0.31
N SER A 76 7.39 1.34 0.64
CA SER A 76 8.81 1.72 0.73
C SER A 76 9.69 0.49 0.93
N GLY A 77 11.02 0.65 0.85
CA GLY A 77 11.98 -0.43 1.16
C GLY A 77 12.90 -0.81 0.00
N VAL A 78 12.58 -0.37 -1.22
CA VAL A 78 13.35 -0.66 -2.42
C VAL A 78 14.77 -0.12 -2.33
N SER A 79 14.95 1.07 -1.75
CA SER A 79 16.29 1.66 -1.57
C SER A 79 17.20 0.76 -0.72
N TYR A 80 16.67 0.19 0.36
CA TYR A 80 17.39 -0.77 1.20
C TYR A 80 17.72 -2.04 0.43
N MET A 81 16.79 -2.58 -0.36
CA MET A 81 17.06 -3.75 -1.21
C MET A 81 18.24 -3.50 -2.15
N LEU A 82 18.25 -2.36 -2.83
CA LEU A 82 19.29 -1.98 -3.81
C LEU A 82 20.64 -1.73 -3.12
N GLU A 83 20.66 -0.94 -2.05
CA GLU A 83 21.91 -0.61 -1.34
C GLU A 83 22.46 -1.83 -0.59
N ASN A 84 21.61 -2.68 -0.01
CA ASN A 84 22.05 -3.96 0.57
C ASN A 84 22.74 -4.81 -0.50
N ARG A 85 22.14 -4.97 -1.69
CA ARG A 85 22.77 -5.73 -2.77
C ARG A 85 24.14 -5.16 -3.15
N LYS A 86 24.23 -3.84 -3.29
CA LYS A 86 25.46 -3.14 -3.67
C LYS A 86 26.56 -3.31 -2.62
N ILE A 87 26.23 -3.20 -1.34
CA ILE A 87 27.17 -3.42 -0.23
C ILE A 87 27.58 -4.89 -0.17
N THR A 88 26.64 -5.84 -0.23
CA THR A 88 26.94 -7.28 -0.22
C THR A 88 27.89 -7.65 -1.37
N LYS A 89 27.65 -7.14 -2.59
CA LYS A 89 28.54 -7.38 -3.74
C LYS A 89 29.93 -6.79 -3.55
N ARG A 90 30.04 -5.64 -2.89
CA ARG A 90 31.34 -4.99 -2.59
C ARG A 90 32.12 -5.74 -1.51
N VAL A 91 31.45 -6.22 -0.47
CA VAL A 91 32.08 -6.89 0.68
C VAL A 91 32.37 -8.37 0.39
N PHE A 92 31.43 -9.07 -0.26
CA PHE A 92 31.49 -10.51 -0.53
C PHE A 92 31.62 -10.78 -2.04
N GLY A 93 32.55 -10.11 -2.71
CA GLY A 93 32.73 -10.22 -4.16
C GLY A 93 32.93 -11.66 -4.66
N ASP A 94 33.64 -12.50 -3.90
CA ASP A 94 33.85 -13.90 -4.25
C ASP A 94 32.56 -14.74 -4.17
N LEU A 95 31.65 -14.44 -3.25
CA LEU A 95 30.34 -15.11 -3.17
C LEU A 95 29.53 -14.92 -4.47
N PHE A 96 29.61 -13.73 -5.07
CA PHE A 96 28.95 -13.41 -6.35
C PHE A 96 29.65 -14.03 -7.55
N ARG A 97 30.88 -14.52 -7.40
CA ARG A 97 31.58 -15.29 -8.43
C ARG A 97 31.09 -16.74 -8.46
N ASP A 98 30.82 -17.29 -7.28
CA ASP A 98 30.54 -18.72 -7.10
C ASP A 98 29.04 -19.06 -7.09
N LEU A 99 28.17 -18.08 -6.84
CA LEU A 99 26.72 -18.24 -6.84
C LEU A 99 26.05 -17.49 -7.99
N ASP A 100 25.01 -18.09 -8.58
CA ASP A 100 24.17 -17.45 -9.59
C ASP A 100 23.09 -16.56 -8.92
N ILE A 101 23.48 -15.34 -8.57
CA ILE A 101 22.61 -14.36 -7.90
C ILE A 101 21.98 -13.42 -8.93
N GLN A 102 20.66 -13.45 -9.04
CA GLN A 102 19.91 -12.61 -9.97
C GLN A 102 20.05 -11.10 -9.65
N PRO A 103 20.23 -10.23 -10.65
CA PRO A 103 20.34 -8.79 -10.46
C PRO A 103 19.03 -8.17 -9.95
N VAL A 104 19.14 -6.98 -9.36
CA VAL A 104 17.99 -6.19 -8.88
C VAL A 104 18.13 -4.70 -9.23
N ASP A 105 19.26 -4.32 -9.81
CA ASP A 105 19.67 -2.95 -10.13
C ASP A 105 18.90 -2.33 -11.30
N ASP A 106 18.13 -3.12 -12.04
CA ASP A 106 17.22 -2.67 -13.09
C ASP A 106 15.88 -2.13 -12.55
N TYR A 107 15.59 -2.26 -11.25
CA TYR A 107 14.33 -1.82 -10.66
C TYR A 107 13.99 -0.34 -10.97
N PRO A 108 14.91 0.65 -10.78
CA PRO A 108 14.57 2.05 -11.06
C PRO A 108 14.22 2.30 -12.54
N ALA A 109 14.89 1.63 -13.47
CA ALA A 109 14.57 1.73 -14.89
C ALA A 109 13.17 1.16 -15.19
N ARG A 110 12.83 0.01 -14.60
CA ARG A 110 11.48 -0.57 -14.73
C ARG A 110 10.41 0.29 -14.09
N LEU A 111 10.72 0.97 -12.98
CA LEU A 111 9.82 1.93 -12.35
C LEU A 111 9.61 3.16 -13.24
N TYR A 112 10.67 3.68 -13.86
CA TYR A 112 10.56 4.76 -14.85
C TYR A 112 9.64 4.34 -16.00
N ASP A 113 9.86 3.18 -16.62
CA ASP A 113 9.05 2.70 -17.75
C ASP A 113 7.58 2.56 -17.36
N LEU A 114 7.29 2.04 -16.17
CA LEU A 114 5.94 1.95 -15.62
C LEU A 114 5.32 3.33 -15.47
N LEU A 115 6.00 4.27 -14.82
CA LEU A 115 5.47 5.62 -14.59
C LEU A 115 5.28 6.36 -15.92
N ALA A 116 6.26 6.28 -16.81
CA ALA A 116 6.21 6.88 -18.15
C ALA A 116 5.02 6.37 -18.96
N SER A 117 4.65 5.08 -18.81
CA SER A 117 3.49 4.50 -19.49
C SER A 117 2.14 5.10 -19.07
N LEU A 118 2.09 5.82 -17.94
CA LEU A 118 0.87 6.47 -17.43
C LEU A 118 0.62 7.85 -18.02
N THR A 119 1.55 8.36 -18.84
CA THR A 119 1.44 9.72 -19.39
C THR A 119 0.12 9.94 -20.12
N PRO A 120 -0.62 11.02 -19.83
CA PRO A 120 -1.82 11.38 -20.58
C PRO A 120 -1.48 11.94 -21.97
N ARG A 121 -0.22 12.31 -22.22
CA ARG A 121 0.23 12.88 -23.50
C ARG A 121 0.93 11.83 -24.37
N ARG A 122 0.40 11.59 -25.56
CA ARG A 122 0.98 10.65 -26.53
C ARG A 122 2.17 11.26 -27.26
N GLY A 123 3.21 10.45 -27.50
CA GLY A 123 4.33 10.79 -28.38
C GLY A 123 5.31 11.82 -27.82
N VAL A 124 5.31 12.05 -26.50
CA VAL A 124 6.25 12.95 -25.82
C VAL A 124 7.00 12.18 -24.73
N GLU A 125 8.21 12.63 -24.43
CA GLU A 125 8.90 12.20 -23.21
C GLU A 125 8.17 12.81 -22.00
N PRO A 126 7.68 12.00 -21.05
CA PRO A 126 6.87 12.50 -19.95
C PRO A 126 7.70 13.21 -18.90
N ALA A 127 7.18 14.32 -18.40
CA ALA A 127 7.72 14.97 -17.21
C ALA A 127 7.26 14.22 -15.96
N LEU A 128 8.15 13.38 -15.41
CA LEU A 128 7.94 12.64 -14.17
C LEU A 128 8.39 13.46 -12.96
N VAL A 129 7.57 13.48 -11.92
CA VAL A 129 7.88 14.08 -10.62
C VAL A 129 7.69 13.06 -9.51
N VAL A 130 8.67 12.95 -8.61
CA VAL A 130 8.52 12.31 -7.29
C VAL A 130 8.09 13.38 -6.30
N LEU A 131 6.82 13.35 -5.90
CA LEU A 131 6.26 14.30 -4.95
C LEU A 131 6.55 13.82 -3.53
N THR A 132 7.36 14.56 -2.79
CA THR A 132 7.84 14.19 -1.45
C THR A 132 7.30 15.14 -0.37
N PRO A 133 7.05 14.65 0.86
CA PRO A 133 6.70 15.51 2.00
C PRO A 133 7.91 16.29 2.58
N GLY A 134 9.10 16.14 1.99
CA GLY A 134 10.31 16.87 2.38
C GLY A 134 11.22 16.12 3.36
N VAL A 135 12.31 16.78 3.74
CA VAL A 135 13.47 16.20 4.46
C VAL A 135 13.16 15.63 5.85
N HIS A 136 12.04 16.01 6.44
CA HIS A 136 11.64 15.55 7.77
C HIS A 136 10.90 14.20 7.76
N ASN A 137 10.66 13.61 6.58
CA ASN A 137 10.11 12.27 6.47
C ASN A 137 11.22 11.21 6.52
N SER A 138 10.99 10.13 7.27
CA SER A 138 11.96 9.05 7.47
C SER A 138 12.38 8.34 6.17
N ALA A 139 11.52 8.33 5.16
CA ALA A 139 11.79 7.74 3.85
C ALA A 139 12.33 8.75 2.81
N TYR A 140 12.61 10.01 3.19
CA TYR A 140 13.07 11.04 2.25
C TYR A 140 14.30 10.62 1.43
N PHE A 141 15.25 9.90 2.05
CA PHE A 141 16.39 9.34 1.35
C PHE A 141 15.97 8.47 0.16
N GLU A 142 14.99 7.58 0.36
CA GLU A 142 14.48 6.72 -0.70
C GLU A 142 13.82 7.54 -1.82
N HIS A 143 13.08 8.60 -1.47
CA HIS A 143 12.41 9.45 -2.45
C HIS A 143 13.44 10.13 -3.37
N ALA A 144 14.46 10.73 -2.76
CA ALA A 144 15.55 11.39 -3.48
C ALA A 144 16.38 10.38 -4.30
N PHE A 145 16.68 9.22 -3.72
CA PHE A 145 17.40 8.14 -4.40
C PHE A 145 16.65 7.67 -5.65
N LEU A 146 15.35 7.34 -5.54
CA LEU A 146 14.57 6.88 -6.69
C LEU A 146 14.39 7.98 -7.73
N ALA A 147 14.14 9.22 -7.32
CA ALA A 147 14.08 10.35 -8.26
C ALA A 147 15.37 10.48 -9.07
N GLN A 148 16.52 10.42 -8.39
CA GLN A 148 17.83 10.47 -9.03
C GLN A 148 18.08 9.28 -9.97
N GLN A 149 17.78 8.05 -9.54
CA GLN A 149 18.00 6.85 -10.36
C GLN A 149 17.09 6.80 -11.59
N MET A 150 15.88 7.34 -11.50
CA MET A 150 14.94 7.44 -12.62
C MET A 150 15.19 8.65 -13.53
N GLY A 151 16.01 9.61 -13.11
CA GLY A 151 16.11 10.91 -13.78
C GLY A 151 14.82 11.75 -13.69
N ALA A 152 13.99 11.49 -12.68
CA ALA A 152 12.76 12.24 -12.40
C ALA A 152 13.07 13.47 -11.53
N ALA A 153 12.22 14.50 -11.59
CA ALA A 153 12.33 15.63 -10.68
C ALA A 153 11.87 15.23 -9.26
N LEU A 154 12.61 15.62 -8.23
CA LEU A 154 12.15 15.56 -6.84
C LEU A 154 11.51 16.91 -6.49
N ALA A 155 10.26 16.92 -6.04
CA ALA A 155 9.52 18.14 -5.77
C ALA A 155 8.71 18.04 -4.47
N GLU A 156 8.59 19.14 -3.75
CA GLU A 156 7.62 19.31 -2.66
C GLU A 156 6.34 19.97 -3.20
N GLY A 157 5.25 19.96 -2.41
CA GLY A 157 3.96 20.51 -2.84
C GLY A 157 4.04 21.97 -3.31
N SER A 158 4.90 22.78 -2.67
CA SER A 158 5.13 24.19 -3.02
C SER A 158 5.77 24.42 -4.39
N ASP A 159 6.45 23.41 -4.93
CA ASP A 159 7.10 23.48 -6.24
C ASP A 159 6.11 23.28 -7.38
N LEU A 160 4.92 22.75 -7.08
CA LEU A 160 3.87 22.45 -8.03
C LEU A 160 2.70 23.45 -7.91
N VAL A 161 1.99 23.66 -9.02
CA VAL A 161 0.78 24.48 -9.06
C VAL A 161 -0.18 23.90 -10.10
N VAL A 162 -1.46 23.92 -9.78
CA VAL A 162 -2.53 23.58 -10.74
C VAL A 162 -3.12 24.89 -11.25
N ASP A 163 -3.17 25.06 -12.57
CA ASP A 163 -3.80 26.23 -13.21
C ASP A 163 -5.32 25.98 -13.44
N ASP A 164 -6.04 27.01 -13.90
CA ASP A 164 -7.49 26.99 -14.12
C ASP A 164 -7.94 25.96 -15.18
N ASP A 165 -7.03 25.50 -16.04
CA ASP A 165 -7.25 24.46 -17.05
C ASP A 165 -6.98 23.04 -16.51
N ASP A 166 -6.85 22.92 -15.19
CA ASP A 166 -6.55 21.70 -14.44
C ASP A 166 -5.20 21.07 -14.81
N VAL A 167 -4.28 21.80 -15.43
CA VAL A 167 -2.94 21.29 -15.73
C VAL A 167 -2.00 21.53 -14.57
N VAL A 168 -1.23 20.49 -14.20
CA VAL A 168 -0.18 20.60 -13.19
C VAL A 168 1.11 21.11 -13.81
N TRP A 169 1.68 22.13 -13.18
CA TRP A 169 2.93 22.76 -13.56
C TRP A 169 3.94 22.72 -12.42
N MET A 170 5.20 22.42 -12.73
CA MET A 170 6.32 22.58 -11.83
C MET A 170 6.99 23.93 -12.06
N ARG A 171 7.25 24.66 -10.98
CA ARG A 171 7.98 25.94 -11.01
C ARG A 171 9.47 25.64 -11.23
N THR A 172 10.06 26.24 -12.26
CA THR A 172 11.50 26.19 -12.51
C THR A 172 12.05 27.59 -12.75
N ILE A 173 13.38 27.74 -12.70
CA ILE A 173 14.05 29.01 -12.98
C ILE A 173 13.82 29.49 -14.42
N ASP A 174 13.61 28.57 -15.37
CA ASP A 174 13.39 28.86 -16.78
C ASP A 174 11.91 29.02 -17.14
N GLY A 175 11.03 29.02 -16.13
CA GLY A 175 9.58 29.08 -16.28
C GLY A 175 8.88 27.80 -15.82
N ARG A 176 7.58 27.70 -16.09
CA ARG A 176 6.77 26.55 -15.68
C ARG A 176 6.97 25.38 -16.65
N LYS A 177 7.17 24.18 -16.11
CA LYS A 177 7.23 22.93 -16.89
C LYS A 177 6.00 22.08 -16.56
N ARG A 178 5.22 21.69 -17.57
CA ARG A 178 4.06 20.81 -17.38
C ARG A 178 4.51 19.48 -16.80
N VAL A 179 3.78 18.96 -15.81
CA VAL A 179 3.97 17.65 -15.20
C VAL A 179 2.96 16.67 -15.79
N ASP A 180 3.42 15.47 -16.14
CA ASP A 180 2.57 14.44 -16.76
C ASP A 180 2.21 13.34 -15.77
N VAL A 181 3.15 12.96 -14.92
CA VAL A 181 2.99 11.86 -13.98
C VAL A 181 3.65 12.22 -12.65
N ILE A 182 2.91 12.02 -11.57
CA ILE A 182 3.37 12.22 -10.21
C ILE A 182 3.47 10.85 -9.53
N TYR A 183 4.70 10.43 -9.23
CA TYR A 183 4.94 9.36 -8.28
C TYR A 183 4.85 9.96 -6.88
N ARG A 184 3.68 9.82 -6.23
CA ARG A 184 3.44 10.43 -4.92
C ARG A 184 4.10 9.61 -3.82
N ARG A 185 4.73 10.31 -2.89
CA ARG A 185 5.26 9.78 -1.63
C ARG A 185 4.59 10.42 -0.41
N ILE A 186 3.36 10.88 -0.61
CA ILE A 186 2.52 11.58 0.37
C ILE A 186 1.20 10.81 0.48
N ASP A 187 0.70 10.63 1.70
CA ASP A 187 -0.60 10.02 1.98
C ASP A 187 -1.78 10.84 1.42
N ASP A 188 -2.88 10.16 1.11
CA ASP A 188 -4.04 10.73 0.43
C ASP A 188 -4.54 12.00 1.12
N LEU A 189 -4.70 11.95 2.44
CA LEU A 189 -5.28 13.05 3.22
C LEU A 189 -4.46 14.35 3.16
N PHE A 190 -3.17 14.25 2.81
CA PHE A 190 -2.28 15.40 2.70
C PHE A 190 -2.03 15.82 1.26
N LEU A 191 -2.56 15.09 0.27
CA LEU A 191 -2.21 15.24 -1.14
C LEU A 191 -2.78 16.51 -1.78
N ASP A 192 -3.98 16.92 -1.39
CA ASP A 192 -4.68 18.08 -1.94
C ASP A 192 -5.56 18.73 -0.85
N PRO A 193 -5.22 19.95 -0.38
CA PRO A 193 -6.01 20.64 0.63
C PRO A 193 -7.38 21.11 0.15
N GLU A 194 -7.66 21.15 -1.16
CA GLU A 194 -9.00 21.43 -1.68
C GLU A 194 -9.94 20.22 -1.58
N ALA A 195 -9.38 19.00 -1.55
CA ALA A 195 -10.15 17.76 -1.53
C ALA A 195 -10.13 17.06 -0.16
N PHE A 196 -9.05 17.20 0.61
CA PHE A 196 -8.83 16.46 1.85
C PHE A 196 -8.59 17.39 3.05
N ARG A 197 -7.40 17.36 3.66
CA ARG A 197 -7.08 18.19 4.84
C ARG A 197 -6.77 19.62 4.41
N PRO A 198 -7.61 20.61 4.76
CA PRO A 198 -7.42 22.00 4.32
C PRO A 198 -6.18 22.68 4.95
N ASP A 199 -5.66 22.12 6.04
CA ASP A 199 -4.45 22.56 6.71
C ASP A 199 -3.18 21.83 6.22
N SER A 200 -3.31 20.93 5.23
CA SER A 200 -2.15 20.27 4.63
C SER A 200 -1.27 21.28 3.88
N MET A 201 0.00 21.33 4.28
CA MET A 201 1.06 22.10 3.60
C MET A 201 1.94 21.23 2.69
N LEU A 202 1.67 19.92 2.62
CA LEU A 202 2.51 18.94 1.89
C LEU A 202 2.04 18.73 0.46
N GLY A 203 0.74 18.87 0.22
CA GLY A 203 0.07 18.59 -1.04
C GLY A 203 0.08 19.76 -2.03
N VAL A 204 -0.71 19.60 -3.09
CA VAL A 204 -0.88 20.59 -4.15
C VAL A 204 -2.37 20.91 -4.30
N PRO A 205 -2.81 22.15 -4.02
CA PRO A 205 -4.20 22.55 -4.21
C PRO A 205 -4.69 22.27 -5.63
N GLY A 206 -5.81 21.55 -5.76
CA GLY A 206 -6.45 21.24 -7.03
C GLY A 206 -5.90 20.00 -7.74
N LEU A 207 -4.96 19.27 -7.13
CA LEU A 207 -4.36 18.08 -7.71
C LEU A 207 -5.38 16.95 -7.98
N MET A 208 -6.37 16.77 -7.10
CA MET A 208 -7.43 15.79 -7.32
C MET A 208 -8.30 16.15 -8.53
N ARG A 209 -8.52 17.44 -8.77
CA ARG A 209 -9.25 17.94 -9.95
C ARG A 209 -8.44 17.69 -11.23
N ALA A 210 -7.15 18.00 -11.23
CA ALA A 210 -6.23 17.69 -12.34
C ALA A 210 -6.17 16.19 -12.67
N TRP A 211 -6.08 15.35 -11.64
CA TRP A 211 -6.09 13.91 -11.82
C TRP A 211 -7.42 13.42 -12.41
N ARG A 212 -8.56 13.91 -11.87
CA ARG A 212 -9.91 13.58 -12.36
C ARG A 212 -10.15 14.05 -13.80
N SER A 213 -9.58 15.17 -14.22
CA SER A 213 -9.67 15.68 -15.60
C SER A 213 -8.73 14.95 -16.57
N GLY A 214 -7.84 14.08 -16.06
CA GLY A 214 -6.92 13.28 -16.86
C GLY A 214 -5.75 14.08 -17.43
N THR A 215 -5.46 15.26 -16.90
CA THR A 215 -4.33 16.11 -17.36
C THR A 215 -3.00 15.67 -16.77
N VAL A 216 -3.02 14.90 -15.68
CA VAL A 216 -1.89 14.31 -14.94
C VAL A 216 -2.24 12.90 -14.46
N ALA A 217 -1.26 11.99 -14.40
CA ALA A 217 -1.40 10.70 -13.74
C ALA A 217 -0.78 10.72 -12.34
N ILE A 218 -1.34 9.95 -11.40
CA ILE A 218 -0.82 9.81 -10.04
C ILE A 218 -0.59 8.33 -9.73
N ALA A 219 0.62 7.99 -9.30
CA ALA A 219 1.02 6.64 -8.91
C ALA A 219 1.52 6.63 -7.44
N ASN A 220 1.04 5.75 -6.56
CA ASN A 220 -0.22 5.00 -6.71
C ASN A 220 -1.42 5.94 -6.72
N ALA A 221 -2.55 5.49 -7.29
CA ALA A 221 -3.77 6.28 -7.30
C ALA A 221 -4.22 6.62 -5.87
N PRO A 222 -4.76 7.83 -5.62
CA PRO A 222 -5.48 8.13 -4.40
C PRO A 222 -6.62 7.12 -4.17
N GLY A 223 -6.89 6.75 -2.92
CA GLY A 223 -7.94 5.77 -2.58
C GLY A 223 -7.51 4.30 -2.60
N ALA A 224 -6.33 3.96 -3.12
CA ALA A 224 -5.85 2.56 -3.15
C ALA A 224 -5.76 1.90 -1.75
N GLY A 225 -5.63 2.70 -0.68
CA GLY A 225 -5.58 2.23 0.70
C GLY A 225 -6.87 1.60 1.21
N VAL A 226 -7.99 1.70 0.49
CA VAL A 226 -9.22 0.98 0.87
C VAL A 226 -9.03 -0.55 0.81
N ALA A 227 -8.08 -1.03 0.02
CA ALA A 227 -7.85 -2.45 -0.20
C ALA A 227 -6.69 -3.06 0.60
N ASP A 228 -5.94 -2.25 1.36
CA ASP A 228 -4.86 -2.73 2.24
C ASP A 228 -5.24 -2.79 3.73
N ASP A 229 -6.51 -2.60 4.06
CA ASP A 229 -7.00 -2.77 5.43
C ASP A 229 -6.95 -4.25 5.88
N LYS A 230 -6.65 -4.52 7.16
CA LYS A 230 -6.47 -5.89 7.66
C LYS A 230 -7.75 -6.74 7.61
N VAL A 231 -8.94 -6.12 7.68
CA VAL A 231 -10.19 -6.87 7.51
C VAL A 231 -10.35 -7.25 6.05
N ILE A 232 -10.10 -6.32 5.12
CA ILE A 232 -10.13 -6.60 3.67
C ILE A 232 -9.12 -7.67 3.29
N TYR A 233 -7.92 -7.65 3.89
CA TYR A 233 -6.93 -8.70 3.73
C TYR A 233 -7.57 -10.09 3.91
N SER A 234 -8.39 -10.29 4.95
CA SER A 234 -9.02 -11.59 5.20
C SER A 234 -9.98 -12.06 4.09
N TYR A 235 -10.51 -11.16 3.25
CA TYR A 235 -11.40 -11.47 2.11
C TYR A 235 -10.64 -11.68 0.79
N VAL A 236 -9.34 -11.42 0.73
CA VAL A 236 -8.59 -11.47 -0.55
C VAL A 236 -8.72 -12.81 -1.28
N PRO A 237 -8.72 -13.99 -0.63
CA PRO A 237 -9.00 -15.25 -1.30
C PRO A 237 -10.37 -15.28 -2.01
N GLU A 238 -11.43 -14.79 -1.36
CA GLU A 238 -12.77 -14.68 -1.91
C GLU A 238 -12.83 -13.65 -3.04
N LEU A 239 -12.13 -12.52 -2.91
CA LEU A 239 -12.03 -11.51 -3.97
C LEU A 239 -11.31 -12.06 -5.21
N VAL A 240 -10.25 -12.87 -5.03
CA VAL A 240 -9.56 -13.52 -6.15
C VAL A 240 -10.51 -14.46 -6.90
N ARG A 241 -11.29 -15.27 -6.18
CA ARG A 241 -12.31 -16.14 -6.80
C ARG A 241 -13.40 -15.35 -7.50
N TYR A 242 -13.91 -14.31 -6.85
CA TYR A 242 -15.00 -13.49 -7.37
C TYR A 242 -14.61 -12.74 -8.65
N TYR A 243 -13.47 -12.07 -8.66
CA TYR A 243 -13.05 -11.24 -9.80
C TYR A 243 -12.35 -12.02 -10.92
N LEU A 244 -11.65 -13.10 -10.60
CA LEU A 244 -10.81 -13.81 -11.55
C LEU A 244 -11.29 -15.24 -11.84
N GLY A 245 -12.19 -15.80 -11.03
CA GLY A 245 -12.58 -17.22 -11.14
C GLY A 245 -11.44 -18.18 -10.81
N GLU A 246 -10.40 -17.71 -10.10
CA GLU A 246 -9.17 -18.44 -9.80
C GLU A 246 -9.08 -18.73 -8.30
N ASP A 247 -8.38 -19.80 -7.91
CA ASP A 247 -7.96 -19.98 -6.52
C ASP A 247 -6.69 -19.17 -6.23
N ILE A 248 -6.53 -18.75 -4.97
CA ILE A 248 -5.37 -17.96 -4.57
C ILE A 248 -4.09 -18.81 -4.55
N LEU A 249 -3.06 -18.37 -5.28
CA LEU A 249 -1.77 -19.07 -5.36
C LEU A 249 -0.91 -18.88 -4.10
N LEU A 250 -0.88 -17.65 -3.57
CA LEU A 250 -0.19 -17.32 -2.32
C LEU A 250 -1.23 -17.12 -1.23
N PRO A 251 -1.38 -18.07 -0.30
CA PRO A 251 -2.41 -18.02 0.71
C PRO A 251 -2.18 -16.86 1.69
N ASN A 252 -3.28 -16.40 2.27
CA ASN A 252 -3.22 -15.64 3.51
C ASN A 252 -2.94 -16.58 4.67
N VAL A 253 -2.45 -16.01 5.77
CA VAL A 253 -2.52 -16.67 7.06
C VAL A 253 -3.99 -16.95 7.39
N PRO A 254 -4.35 -18.16 7.86
CA PRO A 254 -5.70 -18.43 8.35
C PRO A 254 -6.15 -17.34 9.31
N THR A 255 -7.26 -16.68 9.01
CA THR A 255 -7.68 -15.46 9.72
C THR A 255 -9.12 -15.60 10.15
N TRP A 256 -9.36 -15.44 11.45
CA TRP A 256 -10.69 -15.30 12.02
C TRP A 256 -11.08 -13.82 12.06
N ARG A 257 -12.31 -13.54 11.64
CA ARG A 257 -12.96 -12.23 11.57
C ARG A 257 -13.86 -12.10 12.80
N CYS A 258 -13.51 -11.24 13.74
CA CYS A 258 -14.32 -11.08 14.96
C CYS A 258 -15.72 -10.47 14.67
N ILE A 259 -15.96 -9.95 13.47
CA ILE A 259 -17.30 -9.54 13.03
C ILE A 259 -18.27 -10.73 12.95
N ASP A 260 -17.79 -11.93 12.56
CA ASP A 260 -18.59 -13.14 12.57
C ASP A 260 -18.74 -13.66 14.02
N PRO A 261 -19.97 -13.85 14.54
CA PRO A 261 -20.18 -14.26 15.92
C PRO A 261 -19.56 -15.62 16.29
N ALA A 262 -19.52 -16.58 15.36
CA ALA A 262 -18.96 -17.90 15.60
C ALA A 262 -17.43 -17.84 15.63
N GLU A 263 -16.82 -17.12 14.68
CA GLU A 263 -15.37 -16.90 14.66
C GLU A 263 -14.92 -16.07 15.86
N ARG A 264 -15.68 -15.04 16.25
CA ARG A 264 -15.44 -14.27 17.48
C ARG A 264 -15.47 -15.15 18.72
N SER A 265 -16.47 -16.02 18.84
CA SER A 265 -16.56 -16.94 19.98
C SER A 265 -15.32 -17.84 20.06
N HIS A 266 -14.82 -18.32 18.92
CA HIS A 266 -13.57 -19.07 18.86
C HIS A 266 -12.37 -18.22 19.31
N VAL A 267 -12.24 -16.99 18.80
CA VAL A 267 -11.16 -16.06 19.16
C VAL A 267 -11.15 -15.78 20.66
N LEU A 268 -12.30 -15.44 21.23
CA LEU A 268 -12.43 -15.12 22.66
C LEU A 268 -12.11 -16.33 23.55
N ALA A 269 -12.39 -17.56 23.09
CA ALA A 269 -12.07 -18.77 23.83
C ALA A 269 -10.56 -19.13 23.77
N HIS A 270 -9.87 -18.80 22.68
CA HIS A 270 -8.48 -19.20 22.43
C HIS A 270 -7.52 -17.99 22.39
N LEU A 271 -7.89 -16.87 23.00
CA LEU A 271 -7.15 -15.61 22.90
C LEU A 271 -5.66 -15.73 23.29
N HIS A 272 -5.35 -16.62 24.24
CA HIS A 272 -4.01 -16.93 24.71
C HIS A 272 -3.13 -17.73 23.72
N GLU A 273 -3.70 -18.24 22.63
CA GLU A 273 -2.99 -19.02 21.60
C GLU A 273 -2.81 -18.22 20.29
N LEU A 274 -3.55 -17.12 20.15
CA LEU A 274 -3.69 -16.37 18.90
C LEU A 274 -2.91 -15.06 18.91
N VAL A 275 -2.69 -14.54 17.71
CA VAL A 275 -2.25 -13.16 17.49
C VAL A 275 -3.46 -12.35 17.07
N VAL A 276 -3.86 -11.36 17.87
CA VAL A 276 -4.98 -10.47 17.55
C VAL A 276 -4.45 -9.16 17.01
N LYS A 277 -5.01 -8.71 15.89
CA LYS A 277 -4.60 -7.49 15.19
C LYS A 277 -5.79 -6.56 15.00
N PRO A 278 -5.65 -5.27 15.32
CA PRO A 278 -6.68 -4.28 15.05
C PRO A 278 -6.73 -3.97 13.55
N ALA A 279 -7.92 -3.77 13.01
CA ALA A 279 -8.18 -3.59 11.58
C ALA A 279 -7.45 -2.36 11.02
N ASN A 280 -7.62 -1.23 11.69
CA ASN A 280 -7.29 0.10 11.16
C ASN A 280 -5.91 0.64 11.58
N GLU A 281 -5.13 -0.06 12.41
CA GLU A 281 -3.82 0.45 12.87
C GLU A 281 -2.68 0.05 11.90
N SER A 282 -1.62 0.86 11.82
CA SER A 282 -0.44 0.57 10.99
C SER A 282 0.77 0.17 11.84
N GLY A 283 1.72 -0.57 11.25
CA GLY A 283 3.05 -0.77 11.82
C GLY A 283 3.11 -1.64 13.09
N GLY A 284 2.18 -2.58 13.24
CA GLY A 284 2.17 -3.53 14.37
C GLY A 284 1.73 -2.96 15.71
N TYR A 285 1.28 -1.71 15.75
CA TYR A 285 0.66 -1.13 16.94
C TYR A 285 -0.62 -1.89 17.29
N GLY A 286 -0.91 -1.99 18.59
CA GLY A 286 -2.13 -2.63 19.09
C GLY A 286 -2.23 -4.14 18.81
N ILE A 287 -1.12 -4.83 18.52
CA ILE A 287 -1.12 -6.29 18.35
C ILE A 287 -1.00 -6.97 19.73
N LEU A 288 -1.92 -7.89 20.00
CA LEU A 288 -1.82 -8.84 21.10
C LEU A 288 -1.15 -10.12 20.60
N ILE A 289 -0.07 -10.55 21.25
CA ILE A 289 0.54 -11.86 21.04
C ILE A 289 0.13 -12.74 22.22
N GLY A 290 -0.98 -13.48 22.07
CA GLY A 290 -1.60 -14.28 23.12
C GLY A 290 -0.62 -15.11 23.95
N PRO A 291 0.28 -15.90 23.31
CA PRO A 291 1.24 -16.75 24.05
C PRO A 291 2.26 -15.98 24.90
N ARG A 292 2.37 -14.66 24.73
CA ARG A 292 3.28 -13.78 25.47
C ARG A 292 2.56 -12.74 26.32
N ALA A 293 1.23 -12.73 26.29
CA ALA A 293 0.42 -11.74 26.96
C ALA A 293 0.16 -12.12 28.44
N THR A 294 0.01 -11.11 29.29
CA THR A 294 -0.44 -11.34 30.68
C THR A 294 -1.95 -11.58 30.74
N PRO A 295 -2.47 -12.19 31.82
CA PRO A 295 -3.92 -12.34 32.01
C PRO A 295 -4.68 -11.00 31.91
N GLU A 296 -4.11 -9.92 32.44
CA GLU A 296 -4.70 -8.59 32.40
C GLU A 296 -4.80 -8.05 30.96
N GLU A 297 -3.76 -8.25 30.15
CA GLU A 297 -3.77 -7.87 28.73
C GLU A 297 -4.82 -8.68 27.94
N LEU A 298 -4.96 -9.98 28.24
CA LEU A 298 -5.98 -10.83 27.62
C LEU A 298 -7.40 -10.35 27.96
N ASP A 299 -7.66 -9.98 29.22
CA ASP A 299 -8.97 -9.46 29.64
C ASP A 299 -9.28 -8.08 29.02
N GLU A 300 -8.28 -7.20 28.90
CA GLU A 300 -8.44 -5.93 28.19
C GLU A 300 -8.83 -6.14 26.73
N TYR A 301 -8.14 -7.05 26.03
CA TYR A 301 -8.47 -7.34 24.63
C TYR A 301 -9.83 -8.02 24.48
N ARG A 302 -10.25 -8.86 25.43
CA ARG A 302 -11.60 -9.43 25.44
C ARG A 302 -12.66 -8.33 25.42
N ILE A 303 -12.53 -7.34 26.30
CA ILE A 303 -13.44 -6.19 26.38
C ILE A 303 -13.41 -5.38 25.08
N ARG A 304 -12.22 -5.11 24.54
CA ARG A 304 -12.06 -4.36 23.28
C ARG A 304 -12.70 -5.07 22.09
N ILE A 305 -12.51 -6.38 21.97
CA ILE A 305 -13.11 -7.20 20.89
C ILE A 305 -14.63 -7.25 21.03
N GLU A 306 -15.17 -7.36 22.24
CA GLU A 306 -16.62 -7.35 22.44
C GLU A 306 -17.24 -5.97 22.15
N ALA A 307 -16.53 -4.89 22.47
CA ALA A 307 -16.99 -3.53 22.24
C ALA A 307 -16.99 -3.13 20.76
N ASP A 308 -15.98 -3.55 19.99
CA ASP A 308 -15.87 -3.27 18.56
C ASP A 308 -15.32 -4.49 17.80
N PRO A 309 -16.14 -5.54 17.61
CA PRO A 309 -15.69 -6.80 17.01
C PRO A 309 -15.24 -6.65 15.56
N ARG A 310 -15.74 -5.63 14.85
CA ARG A 310 -15.36 -5.33 13.47
C ARG A 310 -13.89 -4.92 13.38
N ASN A 311 -13.40 -4.19 14.37
CA ASN A 311 -12.04 -3.67 14.36
C ASN A 311 -10.98 -4.72 14.73
N PHE A 312 -11.31 -6.02 14.83
CA PHE A 312 -10.33 -7.05 15.16
C PHE A 312 -10.39 -8.26 14.22
N ILE A 313 -9.21 -8.77 13.89
CA ILE A 313 -8.99 -10.09 13.33
C ILE A 313 -8.05 -10.87 14.24
N ALA A 314 -8.11 -12.20 14.18
CA ALA A 314 -7.13 -13.06 14.84
C ALA A 314 -6.50 -14.04 13.86
N GLN A 315 -5.25 -14.40 14.12
CA GLN A 315 -4.48 -15.34 13.33
C GLN A 315 -3.77 -16.32 14.26
N PRO A 316 -3.46 -17.55 13.81
CA PRO A 316 -2.62 -18.45 14.59
C PRO A 316 -1.24 -17.85 14.76
N THR A 317 -0.56 -18.24 15.84
CA THR A 317 0.85 -17.93 16.00
C THR A 317 1.66 -18.79 15.02
N LEU A 318 2.34 -18.15 14.05
CA LEU A 318 3.16 -18.85 13.08
C LEU A 318 4.54 -19.21 13.64
N ALA A 319 5.06 -20.38 13.26
CA ALA A 319 6.43 -20.79 13.53
C ALA A 319 7.35 -20.22 12.43
N ILE A 320 7.52 -18.89 12.43
CA ILE A 320 8.22 -18.17 11.37
C ILE A 320 9.63 -18.73 11.16
N SER A 321 9.98 -18.99 9.89
CA SER A 321 11.28 -19.51 9.49
C SER A 321 12.43 -18.62 9.98
N THR A 322 13.54 -19.24 10.37
CA THR A 322 14.73 -18.52 10.85
C THR A 322 15.81 -18.44 9.77
N ALA A 323 16.57 -17.33 9.78
CA ALA A 323 17.75 -17.15 8.95
C ALA A 323 18.99 -16.98 9.86
N PRO A 324 20.14 -17.61 9.53
CA PRO A 324 21.37 -17.42 10.28
C PRO A 324 21.72 -15.93 10.39
N THR A 325 21.76 -15.42 11.62
CA THR A 325 21.99 -14.01 11.92
C THR A 325 23.11 -13.90 12.95
N LEU A 326 24.14 -13.11 12.65
CA LEU A 326 25.18 -12.79 13.62
C LEU A 326 24.65 -11.66 14.52
N SER A 327 24.20 -12.01 15.72
CA SER A 327 23.86 -11.04 16.78
C SER A 327 24.98 -10.98 17.81
N GLY A 328 25.47 -9.78 18.11
CA GLY A 328 26.48 -9.51 19.14
C GLY A 328 25.88 -8.75 20.32
#